data_AF-A0A0G0EVR7-F1
#
_entry.id   AF-A0A0G0EVR7-F1
#
_cell.length_a   1.000
_cell.length_b   1.000
_cell.length_c   1.000
_cell.angle_alpha   90.00
_cell.angle_beta   90.00
_cell.angle_gamma   90.00
#
_symmetry.space_group_name_H-M   'P 1'
#
loop_
_entity.id
_entity.type
_entity.pdbx_description
1 polymer ?
#
loop_
_entity_poly.entity_id
_entity_poly.type
_entity_poly.pdbx_seq_one_letter_code
_entity_poly.pdbx_strand_id
1 'polypeptide(L)'
;MQFMNLSSNLISNIENWAKKSITHKIVLCLCLSWFYALCSQCIIPLPFNIVPVTLQSVMFLFCAWLFGYTAVSAYLMYLTQGLFGAPFFSRFGSGAAHLLGPTGGYMIGFGVAMLMMVVMRDFKPAS
;
A
#
# COMPACT_ATOMS: atom_id res chain seq x y z
N MET A 1 -19.42 23.44 3.80
CA MET A 1 -18.13 24.15 3.85
C MET A 1 -17.25 23.73 5.04
N GLN A 2 -17.76 23.61 6.27
CA GLN A 2 -16.93 23.20 7.43
C GLN A 2 -16.33 21.78 7.33
N PHE A 3 -17.08 20.78 6.84
CA PHE A 3 -16.56 19.41 6.66
C PHE A 3 -15.42 19.31 5.64
N MET A 4 -15.50 20.07 4.54
CA MET A 4 -14.41 20.11 3.54
C MET A 4 -13.13 20.71 4.14
N ASN A 5 -13.24 21.79 4.92
CA ASN A 5 -12.09 22.38 5.61
C ASN A 5 -11.50 21.45 6.68
N LEU A 6 -12.32 20.67 7.38
CA LEU A 6 -11.82 19.71 8.36
C LEU A 6 -11.00 18.60 7.68
N SER A 7 -11.52 18.06 6.57
CA SER A 7 -10.83 17.02 5.80
C SER A 7 -9.50 17.51 5.23
N SER A 8 -9.46 18.73 4.69
CA SER A 8 -8.22 19.30 4.12
C SER A 8 -7.18 19.59 5.20
N ASN A 9 -7.60 20.02 6.40
CA ASN A 9 -6.71 20.24 7.54
C ASN A 9 -6.18 18.93 8.15
N LEU A 10 -7.00 17.87 8.17
CA LEU A 10 -6.55 16.54 8.58
C LEU A 10 -5.51 15.98 7.62
N ILE A 11 -5.80 16.04 6.33
CA ILE A 11 -4.90 15.56 5.27
C ILE A 11 -3.59 16.37 5.32
N SER A 12 -3.65 17.70 5.41
CA SER A 12 -2.45 18.54 5.47
C SER A 12 -1.64 18.31 6.75
N ASN A 13 -2.27 18.08 7.91
CA ASN A 13 -1.55 17.74 9.14
C ASN A 13 -0.86 16.39 9.08
N ILE A 14 -1.50 15.39 8.46
CA ILE A 14 -0.90 14.07 8.22
C ILE A 14 0.30 14.20 7.29
N GLU A 15 0.17 14.96 6.20
CA GLU A 15 1.27 15.22 5.28
C GLU A 15 2.42 15.99 5.94
N ASN A 16 2.11 16.99 6.76
CA ASN A 16 3.11 17.75 7.50
C ASN A 16 3.83 16.86 8.53
N TRP A 17 3.10 15.99 9.24
CA TRP A 17 3.69 14.97 10.12
C TRP A 17 4.60 14.01 9.35
N ALA A 18 4.17 13.55 8.17
CA ALA A 18 4.99 12.73 7.30
C ALA A 18 6.22 13.47 6.75
N LYS A 19 6.16 14.79 6.57
CA LYS A 19 7.25 15.61 6.03
C LYS A 19 8.22 16.16 7.09
N LYS A 20 7.87 16.12 8.38
CA LYS A 20 8.62 16.79 9.45
C LYS A 20 10.00 16.19 9.74
N SER A 21 10.19 14.86 9.57
CA SER A 21 11.48 14.18 9.83
C SER A 21 11.57 12.79 9.17
N ILE A 22 12.78 12.41 8.72
CA ILE A 22 13.05 11.11 8.06
C ILE A 22 12.66 9.91 8.95
N THR A 23 12.83 10.03 10.27
CA THR A 23 12.47 8.99 11.24
C THR A 23 10.97 8.72 11.24
N HIS A 24 10.16 9.77 11.14
CA HIS A 24 8.70 9.63 11.11
C HIS A 24 8.22 8.95 9.82
N LYS A 25 8.88 9.23 8.68
CA LYS A 25 8.62 8.54 7.41
C LYS A 25 8.90 7.04 7.49
N ILE A 26 10.02 6.66 8.09
CA ILE A 26 10.41 5.26 8.24
C ILE A 26 9.41 4.53 9.13
N VAL A 27 9.05 5.12 10.28
CA VAL A 27 8.05 4.54 11.19
C VAL A 27 6.70 4.38 10.49
N LEU A 28 6.24 5.40 9.74
CA LEU A 28 5.02 5.31 8.94
C LEU A 28 5.09 4.19 7.89
N CYS A 29 6.20 4.08 7.16
CA CYS A 29 6.36 3.03 6.15
C CYS A 29 6.34 1.63 6.77
N LEU A 30 6.97 1.45 7.93
CA LEU A 30 6.95 0.19 8.67
C LEU A 30 5.53 -0.13 9.15
N CYS A 31 4.83 0.82 9.77
CA CYS A 31 3.44 0.62 10.20
C CYS A 31 2.52 0.28 9.02
N LEU A 32 2.64 0.97 7.89
CA LEU A 32 1.85 0.69 6.69
C LEU A 32 2.18 -0.70 6.11
N SER A 33 3.46 -1.09 6.06
CA SER A 33 3.87 -2.42 5.58
C SER A 33 3.24 -3.54 6.41
N TRP A 34 3.29 -3.41 7.74
CA TRP A 34 2.66 -4.37 8.65
C TRP A 34 1.14 -4.38 8.52
N PHE A 35 0.53 -3.20 8.34
CA PHE A 35 -0.90 -3.11 8.07
C PHE A 35 -1.30 -3.84 6.77
N TYR A 36 -0.51 -3.69 5.70
CA TYR A 36 -0.73 -4.43 4.46
C TYR A 36 -0.58 -5.94 4.63
N ALA A 37 0.38 -6.39 5.44
CA ALA A 37 0.54 -7.80 5.75
C ALA A 37 -0.68 -8.38 6.47
N LEU A 38 -1.25 -7.64 7.42
CA LEU A 38 -2.49 -8.04 8.11
C LEU A 38 -3.68 -8.11 7.13
N CYS A 39 -3.83 -7.10 6.27
CA CYS A 39 -4.89 -7.08 5.25
C CYS A 39 -4.71 -8.16 4.16
N SER A 40 -3.49 -8.64 3.93
CA SER A 40 -3.18 -9.75 3.02
C SER A 40 -3.75 -11.09 3.51
N GLN A 41 -3.89 -11.25 4.82
CA GLN A 41 -4.46 -12.48 5.41
C GLN A 41 -5.99 -12.55 5.26
N CYS A 42 -6.65 -11.40 5.12
CA CYS A 42 -8.09 -11.35 4.85
C CYS A 42 -8.39 -11.71 3.39
N ILE A 43 -8.52 -13.01 3.15
CA ILE A 43 -8.73 -13.63 1.85
C ILE A 43 -10.21 -14.03 1.72
N ILE A 44 -10.83 -13.64 0.60
CA ILE A 44 -12.13 -14.19 0.19
C ILE A 44 -11.84 -15.26 -0.88
N PRO A 45 -11.94 -16.56 -0.54
CA PRO A 45 -11.68 -17.62 -1.51
C PRO A 45 -12.84 -17.67 -2.51
N LEU A 46 -12.55 -17.33 -3.76
CA LEU A 46 -13.49 -17.52 -4.86
C LEU A 46 -13.32 -18.93 -5.44
N PRO A 47 -14.40 -19.72 -5.62
CA PRO A 47 -14.31 -21.11 -6.08
C PRO A 47 -13.77 -21.27 -7.52
N PHE A 48 -13.67 -20.20 -8.32
CA PHE A 48 -13.31 -20.25 -9.74
C PHE A 48 -11.98 -19.57 -10.10
N ASN A 49 -11.30 -18.89 -9.16
CA ASN A 49 -10.07 -18.15 -9.45
C ASN A 49 -8.85 -18.72 -8.71
N ILE A 50 -7.77 -18.93 -9.45
CA ILE A 50 -6.48 -19.41 -8.94
C ILE A 50 -5.84 -18.40 -7.98
N VAL A 51 -6.17 -17.11 -8.13
CA VAL A 51 -5.67 -16.03 -7.27
C VAL A 51 -6.77 -15.57 -6.31
N PRO A 52 -6.56 -15.67 -4.98
CA PRO A 52 -7.52 -15.17 -4.02
C PRO A 52 -7.63 -13.64 -4.09
N VAL A 53 -8.86 -13.12 -4.08
CA VAL A 53 -9.07 -11.68 -3.89
C VAL A 53 -8.89 -11.36 -2.42
N THR A 54 -7.97 -10.44 -2.12
CA THR A 54 -7.65 -10.01 -0.76
C THR A 54 -8.06 -8.56 -0.53
N LEU A 55 -8.42 -8.24 0.72
CA LEU A 55 -8.68 -6.86 1.15
C LEU A 55 -7.45 -5.94 1.00
N GLN A 56 -6.26 -6.54 0.94
CA GLN A 56 -5.00 -5.87 0.68
C GLN A 56 -5.02 -5.01 -0.59
N SER A 57 -5.65 -5.49 -1.67
CA SER A 57 -5.74 -4.79 -2.96
C SER A 57 -6.42 -3.43 -2.84
N VAL A 58 -7.53 -3.39 -2.09
CA VAL A 58 -8.29 -2.18 -1.79
C VAL A 58 -7.48 -1.26 -0.86
N MET A 59 -6.82 -1.83 0.14
CA MET A 59 -6.01 -1.07 1.10
C MET A 59 -4.78 -0.41 0.46
N PHE A 60 -4.16 -1.07 -0.53
CA PHE A 60 -3.07 -0.48 -1.31
C PHE A 60 -3.51 0.80 -2.01
N LEU A 61 -4.61 0.76 -2.75
CA LEU A 61 -5.13 1.93 -3.45
C LEU A 61 -5.62 3.00 -2.46
N PHE A 62 -6.31 2.61 -1.39
CA PHE A 62 -6.77 3.54 -0.37
C PHE A 62 -5.61 4.30 0.30
N CYS A 63 -4.54 3.58 0.67
CA CYS A 63 -3.36 4.21 1.23
C CYS A 63 -2.57 5.03 0.20
N ALA A 64 -2.51 4.61 -1.07
CA ALA A 64 -1.92 5.41 -2.14
C ALA A 64 -2.62 6.76 -2.27
N TRP A 65 -3.94 6.78 -2.19
CA TRP A 65 -4.72 8.02 -2.20
C TRP A 65 -4.47 8.88 -0.95
N LEU A 66 -4.46 8.26 0.23
CA LEU A 66 -4.36 9.01 1.49
C LEU A 66 -2.94 9.54 1.78
N PHE A 67 -1.91 8.70 1.56
CA PHE A 67 -0.53 8.97 1.95
C PHE A 67 0.43 9.23 0.77
N GLY A 68 -0.03 9.04 -0.47
CA GLY A 68 0.75 9.38 -1.67
C GLY A 68 1.97 8.50 -1.88
N TYR A 69 3.08 9.13 -2.28
CA TYR A 69 4.36 8.44 -2.49
C TYR A 69 4.86 7.67 -1.26
N THR A 70 4.45 8.05 -0.04
CA THR A 70 4.79 7.32 1.20
C THR A 70 4.17 5.92 1.23
N ALA A 71 2.97 5.74 0.66
CA ALA A 71 2.36 4.42 0.54
C ALA A 71 3.08 3.54 -0.48
N VAL A 72 3.59 4.12 -1.56
CA VAL A 72 4.40 3.40 -2.56
C VAL A 72 5.73 2.94 -1.95
N SER A 73 6.39 3.78 -1.15
CA SER A 73 7.59 3.36 -0.43
C SER A 73 7.31 2.29 0.62
N ALA A 74 6.17 2.36 1.31
CA ALA A 74 5.73 1.31 2.24
C ALA A 74 5.44 -0.02 1.51
N TYR A 75 4.85 0.04 0.32
CA TYR A 75 4.63 -1.13 -0.54
C TYR A 75 5.95 -1.77 -1.01
N LEU A 76 6.94 -0.96 -1.38
CA LEU A 76 8.30 -1.43 -1.69
C LEU A 76 8.95 -2.11 -0.47
N MET A 77 8.80 -1.54 0.72
CA MET A 77 9.24 -2.17 1.97
C MET A 77 8.53 -3.51 2.22
N TYR A 78 7.22 -3.55 1.99
CA TYR A 78 6.44 -4.78 2.09
C TYR A 78 6.96 -5.87 1.14
N LEU A 79 7.27 -5.53 -0.11
CA LEU A 79 7.86 -6.46 -1.07
C LEU A 79 9.24 -6.96 -0.63
N THR A 80 10.13 -6.07 -0.18
CA THR A 80 11.47 -6.47 0.27
C THR A 80 11.39 -7.35 1.51
N GLN A 81 10.53 -7.04 2.48
CA GLN A 81 10.32 -7.88 3.67
C GLN A 81 9.77 -9.26 3.30
N GLY A 82 8.82 -9.34 2.37
CA GLY A 82 8.32 -10.62 1.84
C GLY A 82 9.38 -11.43 1.09
N LEU A 83 10.29 -10.76 0.37
CA LEU A 83 11.46 -11.37 -0.29
C LEU A 83 12.44 -12.00 0.70
N PHE A 84 12.70 -11.33 1.83
CA PHE A 84 13.58 -11.82 2.90
C PHE A 84 12.99 -12.98 3.71
N GLY A 85 11.81 -13.49 3.34
CA GLY A 85 11.23 -14.69 3.96
C GLY A 85 10.24 -14.43 5.09
N ALA A 86 9.89 -13.17 5.36
CA ALA A 86 8.80 -12.87 6.27
C ALA A 86 7.46 -13.34 5.66
N PRO A 87 6.53 -13.96 6.43
CA PRO A 87 5.25 -14.48 5.93
C PRO A 87 4.24 -13.34 5.71
N PHE A 88 4.62 -12.39 4.86
CA PHE A 88 3.87 -11.17 4.59
C PHE A 88 2.93 -11.34 3.39
N PHE A 89 3.12 -12.38 2.56
CA PHE A 89 2.23 -12.70 1.45
C PHE A 89 1.04 -13.56 1.88
N SER A 90 -0.04 -13.51 1.09
CA SER A 90 -1.28 -14.24 1.34
C SER A 90 -1.03 -15.73 1.61
N ARG A 91 -1.79 -16.34 2.53
CA ARG A 91 -1.65 -17.74 2.99
C ARG A 91 -0.32 -18.05 3.68
N PHE A 92 0.29 -17.09 4.37
CA PHE A 92 1.62 -17.21 4.97
C PHE A 92 2.73 -17.50 3.95
N GLY A 93 2.53 -17.10 2.69
CA GLY A 93 3.55 -17.21 1.67
C GLY A 93 4.74 -16.31 2.00
N SER A 94 5.95 -16.80 1.72
CA SER A 94 7.18 -16.04 1.85
C SER A 94 8.17 -16.39 0.74
N GLY A 95 9.10 -15.48 0.46
CA GLY A 95 10.24 -15.71 -0.44
C GLY A 95 9.99 -15.40 -1.92
N ALA A 96 11.08 -15.38 -2.68
CA ALA A 96 11.10 -15.06 -4.11
C ALA A 96 10.28 -16.03 -4.97
N ALA A 97 10.05 -17.27 -4.48
CA ALA A 97 9.20 -18.24 -5.15
C ALA A 97 7.73 -17.76 -5.29
N HIS A 98 7.26 -16.91 -4.37
CA HIS A 98 5.93 -16.31 -4.46
C HIS A 98 5.85 -15.16 -5.47
N LEU A 99 6.97 -14.46 -5.71
CA LEU A 99 7.08 -13.42 -6.74
C LEU A 99 7.35 -13.96 -8.15
N LEU A 100 7.93 -15.15 -8.27
CA LEU A 100 8.13 -15.81 -9.56
C LEU A 100 6.95 -16.73 -9.94
N GLY A 101 5.97 -16.88 -9.05
CA GLY A 101 4.74 -17.61 -9.29
C GLY A 101 3.63 -16.76 -9.93
N PRO A 102 2.45 -17.33 -10.19
CA PRO A 102 1.32 -16.65 -10.83
C PRO A 102 0.82 -15.42 -10.04
N THR A 103 1.07 -15.37 -8.73
CA THR A 103 0.75 -14.23 -7.86
C THR A 103 1.71 -13.06 -8.00
N GLY A 104 2.94 -13.28 -8.48
CA GLY A 104 3.94 -12.22 -8.63
C GLY A 104 3.57 -11.14 -9.64
N GLY A 105 2.99 -11.54 -10.78
CA GLY A 105 2.50 -10.59 -11.79
C GLY A 105 1.41 -9.67 -11.25
N TYR A 106 0.57 -10.16 -10.33
CA TYR A 106 -0.46 -9.36 -9.68
C TYR A 106 0.15 -8.31 -8.73
N MET A 107 1.22 -8.66 -8.01
CA MET A 107 1.95 -7.72 -7.16
C MET A 107 2.54 -6.59 -8.00
N ILE A 108 3.21 -6.91 -9.10
CA ILE A 108 3.77 -5.89 -10.00
C ILE A 108 2.66 -4.98 -10.54
N GLY A 109 1.54 -5.56 -10.97
CA GLY A 109 0.36 -4.81 -11.41
C GLY A 109 -0.17 -3.84 -10.35
N PHE A 110 -0.19 -4.24 -9.08
CA PHE A 110 -0.56 -3.36 -7.99
C PHE A 110 0.43 -2.24 -7.74
N GLY A 111 1.72 -2.51 -7.80
CA GLY A 111 2.74 -1.47 -7.69
C GLY A 111 2.55 -0.39 -8.77
N VAL A 112 2.29 -0.81 -10.01
CA VAL A 112 1.98 0.11 -11.12
C VAL A 112 0.67 0.87 -10.88
N ALA A 113 -0.39 0.20 -10.41
CA ALA A 113 -1.67 0.83 -10.12
C ALA A 113 -1.56 1.88 -8.99
N MET A 114 -0.84 1.56 -7.91
CA MET A 114 -0.56 2.51 -6.84
C MET A 114 0.21 3.71 -7.35
N LEU A 115 1.24 3.50 -8.17
CA LEU A 115 2.03 4.59 -8.75
C LEU A 115 1.16 5.49 -9.62
N MET A 116 0.33 4.93 -10.49
CA MET A 116 -0.64 5.68 -11.29
C MET A 116 -1.60 6.48 -10.41
N MET A 117 -2.13 5.87 -9.34
CA MET A 117 -3.07 6.55 -8.44
C MET A 117 -2.42 7.73 -7.70
N VAL A 118 -1.19 7.57 -7.23
CA VAL A 118 -0.44 8.66 -6.60
C VAL A 118 -0.15 9.77 -7.60
N VAL A 119 0.24 9.42 -8.82
CA VAL A 119 0.47 10.38 -9.90
C VAL A 119 -0.82 11.18 -10.17
N MET A 120 -1.97 10.51 -10.34
CA MET A 120 -3.27 11.17 -10.53
C MET A 120 -3.69 12.06 -9.35
N ARG A 121 -3.35 11.65 -8.12
CA ARG A 121 -3.61 12.45 -6.92
C ARG A 121 -2.77 13.73 -6.90
N ASP A 122 -1.51 13.63 -7.32
CA ASP A 122 -0.57 14.75 -7.35
C ASP A 122 -0.78 15.65 -8.58
N PHE A 123 -1.56 15.20 -9.58
CA PHE A 123 -2.20 16.05 -10.58
C PHE A 123 -3.32 16.90 -9.94
N LYS A 124 -2.94 17.76 -9.00
CA LYS A 124 -3.73 18.92 -8.64
C LYS A 124 -3.46 19.99 -9.70
N PRO A 125 -4.44 20.38 -10.54
CA PRO A 125 -4.22 21.46 -11.50
C PRO A 125 -3.84 22.71 -10.72
N ALA A 126 -2.74 23.35 -11.13
CA ALA A 126 -2.36 24.65 -10.65
C ALA A 126 -3.49 25.63 -11.00
N SER A 127 -4.28 26.00 -10.00
CA SER A 127 -5.17 27.17 -10.02
C SER A 127 -4.83 28.04 -8.84
#